data_AF-B0XJ57-F1
#
_entry.id   AF-B0XJ57-F1
#
_cell.length_a   1.000
_cell.length_b   1.000
_cell.length_c   1.000
_cell.angle_alpha   90.00
_cell.angle_beta   90.00
_cell.angle_gamma   90.00
#
_symmetry.space_group_name_H-M   'P 1'
#
loop_
_entity.id
_entity.type
_entity.pdbx_description
1 polymer ?
#
loop_
_entity_poly.entity_id
_entity_poly.type
_entity_poly.pdbx_seq_one_letter_code
_entity_poly.pdbx_strand_id
1 'polypeptide(L)'
;MTVLSVVGLFLLVVSTAVTKNVVELSDATPPMILDKIDKPAGYIRSCRETSYTGKVIVNSSRLFETACIQGHRLFGDGWMVMQQRLGSAEILMKSWAKYRGGFGSVDAMFWAGLENIYQLTKTTPHELVVEFVKSGGEYSYGRYERFEIDKSC
;
A
#
# COMPACT_ATOMS: atom_id res chain seq x y z
N MET A 1 12.82 28.41 -15.91
CA MET A 1 12.91 27.60 -14.68
C MET A 1 12.12 26.32 -14.91
N THR A 2 12.82 25.22 -15.09
CA THR A 2 12.27 23.91 -15.43
C THR A 2 11.56 23.32 -14.21
N VAL A 3 10.26 23.05 -14.35
CA VAL A 3 9.50 22.23 -13.41
C VAL A 3 9.98 20.79 -13.59
N LEU A 4 10.84 20.31 -12.70
CA LEU A 4 11.18 18.90 -12.64
C LEU A 4 9.99 18.18 -11.98
N SER A 5 9.21 17.48 -12.80
CA SER A 5 8.18 16.54 -12.35
C SER A 5 8.80 15.53 -11.38
N VAL A 6 8.37 15.58 -10.12
CA VAL A 6 8.67 14.54 -9.13
C VAL A 6 7.73 13.37 -9.40
N VAL A 7 8.18 12.41 -10.21
CA VAL A 7 7.49 11.13 -10.38
C VAL A 7 7.99 10.19 -9.29
N GLY A 8 7.46 10.33 -8.07
CA GLY A 8 7.72 9.42 -6.95
C GLY A 8 6.60 8.40 -6.82
N LEU A 9 6.90 7.12 -6.60
CA LEU A 9 5.90 6.14 -6.20
C LEU A 9 5.59 6.34 -4.71
N PHE A 10 4.32 6.23 -4.33
CA PHE A 10 3.85 6.61 -3.00
C PHE A 10 3.31 5.38 -2.28
N LEU A 11 3.70 5.18 -1.02
CA LEU A 11 3.47 3.92 -0.33
C LEU A 11 2.52 4.12 0.85
N LEU A 12 1.46 3.31 0.90
CA LEU A 12 0.41 3.33 1.92
C LEU A 12 0.52 2.10 2.83
N VAL A 13 0.48 2.32 4.14
CA VAL A 13 0.34 1.27 5.16
C VAL A 13 -1.04 1.44 5.78
N VAL A 14 -1.96 0.51 5.53
CA VAL A 14 -3.34 0.55 6.07
C VAL A 14 -3.43 -0.40 7.26
N SER A 15 -3.35 0.12 8.48
CA SER A 15 -3.55 -0.68 9.69
C SER A 15 -4.99 -0.57 10.19
N THR A 16 -5.86 -1.51 9.80
CA THR A 16 -7.17 -1.65 10.46
C THR A 16 -7.06 -2.62 11.65
N ALA A 17 -7.47 -2.14 12.82
CA ALA A 17 -7.82 -3.01 13.94
C ALA A 17 -9.34 -3.15 13.93
N VAL A 18 -9.89 -4.24 13.37
CA VAL A 18 -11.33 -4.50 13.45
C VAL A 18 -11.61 -5.47 14.60
N THR A 19 -12.32 -4.98 15.61
CA THR A 19 -13.10 -5.80 16.54
C THR A 19 -14.37 -6.27 15.83
N LYS A 20 -14.73 -7.55 16.02
CA LYS A 20 -15.96 -8.17 15.51
C LYS A 20 -17.20 -7.39 15.97
N ASN A 21 -17.62 -6.44 15.15
CA ASN A 21 -18.97 -5.94 14.97
C ASN A 21 -18.88 -5.06 13.73
N VAL A 22 -19.76 -5.30 12.77
CA VAL A 22 -19.79 -4.64 11.47
C VAL A 22 -20.05 -3.15 11.68
N VAL A 23 -18.97 -2.39 11.91
CA VAL A 23 -18.91 -0.99 11.48
C VAL A 23 -18.49 -1.11 10.04
N GLU A 24 -19.46 -0.95 9.15
CA GLU A 24 -19.22 -0.84 7.73
C GLU A 24 -18.04 0.10 7.48
N LEU A 25 -17.16 -0.30 6.56
CA LEU A 25 -16.15 0.56 5.95
C LEU A 25 -16.78 1.67 5.09
N SER A 26 -17.96 2.20 5.48
CA SER A 26 -18.78 3.18 4.75
C SER A 26 -18.64 4.61 5.28
N ASP A 27 -18.15 4.83 6.51
CA ASP A 27 -18.06 6.19 7.10
C ASP A 27 -16.63 6.74 7.29
N ALA A 28 -15.59 5.94 7.06
CA ALA A 28 -14.19 6.40 7.08
C ALA A 28 -13.48 6.30 5.71
N THR A 29 -14.14 5.71 4.73
CA THR A 29 -13.70 5.61 3.33
C THR A 29 -14.94 5.89 2.49
N PRO A 30 -14.91 6.80 1.50
CA PRO A 30 -15.97 6.83 0.49
C PRO A 30 -16.12 5.41 -0.07
N PRO A 31 -17.35 4.94 -0.37
CA PRO A 31 -17.51 3.68 -1.08
C PRO A 31 -16.56 3.72 -2.28
N MET A 32 -15.67 2.72 -2.41
CA MET A 32 -14.98 2.50 -3.68
C MET A 32 -16.10 2.36 -4.71
N ILE A 33 -16.37 3.44 -5.45
CA ILE A 33 -17.22 3.38 -6.62
C ILE A 33 -16.41 2.50 -7.56
N LEU A 34 -16.78 1.23 -7.58
CA LEU A 34 -16.24 0.20 -8.45
C LEU A 34 -16.87 0.38 -9.84
N ASP A 35 -16.82 1.61 -10.35
CA ASP A 35 -17.02 1.85 -11.76
C ASP A 35 -15.79 1.27 -12.44
N LYS A 36 -16.01 0.15 -13.11
CA LYS A 36 -15.01 -0.73 -13.71
C LYS A 36 -14.09 0.06 -14.64
N ILE A 37 -12.97 0.55 -14.10
CA ILE A 37 -11.76 0.83 -14.87
C ILE A 37 -11.05 -0.50 -15.01
N ASP A 38 -10.79 -0.93 -16.25
CA ASP A 38 -10.23 -2.26 -16.50
C ASP A 38 -8.91 -2.48 -15.75
N LYS A 39 -8.82 -3.62 -15.05
CA LYS A 39 -7.58 -4.05 -14.40
C LYS A 39 -6.47 -4.14 -15.45
N PRO A 40 -5.26 -3.62 -15.20
CA PRO A 40 -4.17 -3.69 -16.15
C PRO A 40 -3.88 -5.13 -16.58
N ALA A 41 -3.82 -5.36 -17.90
CA ALA A 41 -3.50 -6.66 -18.50
C ALA A 41 -1.99 -6.92 -18.37
N GLY A 42 -1.56 -7.44 -17.22
CA GLY A 42 -0.16 -7.80 -16.96
C GLY A 42 0.38 -7.19 -15.67
N TYR A 43 1.61 -6.69 -15.74
CA TYR A 43 2.28 -6.01 -14.63
C TYR A 43 2.48 -4.53 -14.94
N ILE A 44 2.47 -3.71 -13.89
CA ILE A 44 2.82 -2.29 -13.94
C ILE A 44 4.12 -2.06 -13.17
N ARG A 45 4.78 -0.93 -13.36
CA ARG A 45 5.95 -0.54 -12.53
C ARG A 45 5.56 0.40 -11.41
N SER A 46 4.43 1.08 -11.54
CA SER A 46 3.94 2.05 -10.57
C SER A 46 2.42 2.10 -10.60
N CYS A 47 1.80 2.35 -9.45
CA CYS A 47 0.36 2.62 -9.37
C CYS A 47 -0.05 3.89 -10.12
N ARG A 48 0.90 4.73 -10.57
CA ARG A 48 0.61 5.85 -11.47
C ARG A 48 0.33 5.44 -12.92
N GLU A 49 0.68 4.22 -13.31
CA GLU A 49 0.46 3.71 -14.67
C GLU A 49 -0.98 3.23 -14.89
N THR A 50 -1.82 3.28 -13.86
CA THR A 50 -3.20 2.81 -13.92
C THR A 50 -4.13 3.72 -13.13
N SER A 51 -5.36 3.85 -13.63
CA SER A 51 -6.47 4.45 -12.88
C SER A 51 -7.30 3.39 -12.14
N TYR A 52 -6.89 2.12 -12.18
CA TYR A 52 -7.53 1.03 -11.45
C TYR A 52 -7.15 1.07 -9.96
N THR A 53 -8.17 1.03 -9.11
CA THR A 53 -8.03 0.78 -7.67
C THR A 53 -8.30 -0.69 -7.39
N GLY A 54 -7.33 -1.35 -6.76
CA GLY A 54 -7.43 -2.76 -6.42
C GLY A 54 -6.15 -3.53 -6.71
N LYS A 55 -6.29 -4.85 -6.79
CA LYS A 55 -5.18 -5.80 -6.83
C LYS A 55 -4.47 -5.84 -8.18
N VAL A 56 -3.16 -5.62 -8.17
CA VAL A 56 -2.28 -5.57 -9.36
C VAL A 56 -1.00 -6.38 -9.14
N ILE A 57 -0.28 -6.63 -10.24
CA ILE A 57 1.07 -7.18 -10.20
C ILE A 57 2.04 -6.04 -10.50
N VAL A 58 3.03 -5.84 -9.63
CA VAL A 58 4.08 -4.83 -9.81
C VAL A 58 5.42 -5.48 -10.10
N ASN A 59 6.19 -4.85 -10.99
CA ASN A 59 7.55 -5.25 -11.33
C ASN A 59 8.57 -4.26 -10.76
N SER A 60 9.33 -4.70 -9.76
CA SER A 60 10.44 -3.93 -9.16
C SER A 60 11.71 -4.78 -9.08
N SER A 61 12.17 -5.32 -10.21
CA SER A 61 13.22 -6.38 -10.32
C SER A 61 12.70 -7.80 -10.09
N ARG A 62 11.55 -7.96 -9.44
CA ARG A 62 10.75 -9.18 -9.45
C ARG A 62 9.27 -8.83 -9.48
N LEU A 63 8.46 -9.76 -9.97
CA LEU A 63 7.00 -9.62 -9.96
C LEU A 63 6.45 -9.97 -8.58
N PHE A 64 5.57 -9.14 -8.06
CA PHE A 64 4.83 -9.43 -6.83
C PHE A 64 3.44 -8.77 -6.84
N GLU A 65 2.53 -9.34 -6.06
CA GLU A 65 1.16 -8.86 -5.94
C GLU A 65 1.05 -7.79 -4.84
N THR A 66 0.23 -6.78 -5.09
CA THR A 66 -0.06 -5.65 -4.20
C THR A 66 -1.38 -5.00 -4.61
N ALA A 67 -1.79 -3.90 -3.96
CA ALA A 67 -2.93 -3.09 -4.34
C ALA A 67 -2.52 -1.67 -4.71
N CYS A 68 -3.19 -1.10 -5.70
CA CYS A 68 -3.16 0.33 -6.00
C CYS A 68 -4.40 1.01 -5.45
N ILE A 69 -4.23 2.23 -4.94
CA ILE A 69 -5.30 3.12 -4.52
C ILE A 69 -5.24 4.39 -5.37
N GLN A 70 -6.32 4.62 -6.10
CA GLN A 70 -6.61 5.86 -6.83
C GLN A 70 -7.76 6.58 -6.14
N GLY A 71 -7.81 7.90 -6.28
CA GLY A 71 -8.87 8.75 -5.76
C GLY A 71 -8.90 8.83 -4.24
N HIS A 72 -7.75 8.64 -3.56
CA HIS A 72 -7.72 8.76 -2.11
C HIS A 72 -8.09 10.18 -1.68
N ARG A 73 -9.07 10.33 -0.80
CA ARG A 73 -9.64 11.64 -0.44
C ARG A 73 -8.60 12.66 0.04
N LEU A 74 -7.58 12.20 0.77
CA LEU A 74 -6.53 13.06 1.34
C LEU A 74 -5.24 13.09 0.51
N PHE A 75 -5.00 12.07 -0.31
CA PHE A 75 -3.68 11.83 -0.91
C PHE A 75 -3.70 11.68 -2.43
N GLY A 76 -4.88 11.68 -3.05
CA GLY A 76 -5.07 11.57 -4.49
C GLY A 76 -4.73 10.18 -5.04
N ASP A 77 -4.06 10.16 -6.18
CA ASP A 77 -3.81 8.98 -7.01
C ASP A 77 -2.41 8.40 -6.86
N GLY A 78 -2.24 7.15 -7.29
CA GLY A 78 -0.93 6.53 -7.48
C GLY A 78 -0.33 5.87 -6.25
N TRP A 79 -1.14 5.53 -5.25
CA TRP A 79 -0.69 4.92 -4.00
C TRP A 79 -0.59 3.41 -4.11
N MET A 80 0.52 2.84 -3.69
CA MET A 80 0.74 1.40 -3.57
C MET A 80 0.62 0.97 -2.10
N VAL A 81 -0.13 -0.10 -1.83
CA VAL A 81 -0.25 -0.64 -0.48
C VAL A 81 0.91 -1.60 -0.19
N MET A 82 1.75 -1.28 0.80
CA MET A 82 2.86 -2.15 1.23
C MET A 82 2.48 -3.12 2.34
N GLN A 83 1.56 -2.69 3.18
CA GLN A 83 1.11 -3.44 4.33
C GLN A 83 -0.36 -3.14 4.57
N GLN A 84 -1.12 -4.20 4.78
CA GLN A 84 -2.50 -4.08 5.24
C GLN A 84 -2.69 -4.99 6.44
N ARG A 85 -3.27 -4.44 7.51
CA ARG A 85 -3.68 -5.20 8.68
C ARG A 85 -5.20 -5.21 8.78
N LEU A 86 -5.74 -6.38 9.05
CA LEU A 86 -7.13 -6.57 9.46
C LEU A 86 -7.13 -7.38 10.76
N GLY A 87 -7.26 -6.73 11.93
CA GLY A 87 -7.48 -7.43 13.20
C GLY A 87 -6.22 -7.85 14.00
N SER A 88 -6.14 -9.12 14.43
CA SER A 88 -5.31 -9.56 15.58
C SER A 88 -3.79 -9.58 15.32
N ALA A 89 -3.00 -9.63 16.40
CA ALA A 89 -1.53 -9.54 16.40
C ALA A 89 -0.81 -10.83 15.97
N GLU A 90 -1.53 -11.95 15.86
CA GLU A 90 -0.97 -13.28 15.58
C GLU A 90 -0.22 -13.36 14.23
N ILE A 91 -0.55 -12.47 13.29
CA ILE A 91 0.09 -12.41 11.98
C ILE A 91 1.47 -11.73 11.97
N LEU A 92 1.87 -11.06 13.05
CA LEU A 92 3.18 -10.39 13.15
C LEU A 92 4.33 -11.32 13.60
N MET A 93 4.03 -12.50 14.13
CA MET A 93 5.07 -13.47 14.50
C MET A 93 5.49 -14.31 13.28
N LYS A 94 6.20 -13.69 12.34
CA LYS A 94 6.78 -14.35 11.16
C LYS A 94 8.30 -14.38 11.24
N SER A 95 8.91 -15.37 10.60
CA SER A 95 10.36 -15.46 10.49
C SER A 95 10.92 -14.32 9.64
N TRP A 96 12.20 -14.00 9.84
CA TRP A 96 12.90 -12.99 9.03
C TRP A 96 12.79 -13.25 7.52
N ALA A 97 12.88 -14.52 7.11
CA ALA A 97 12.73 -14.91 5.71
C ALA A 97 11.36 -14.50 5.14
N LYS A 98 10.28 -14.59 5.93
CA LYS A 98 8.95 -14.13 5.53
C LYS A 98 8.87 -12.61 5.44
N TYR A 99 9.43 -11.87 6.40
CA TYR A 99 9.48 -10.41 6.30
C TYR A 99 10.29 -9.92 5.09
N ARG A 100 11.35 -10.64 4.71
CA ARG A 100 12.11 -10.34 3.50
C ARG A 100 11.33 -10.65 2.21
N GLY A 101 10.65 -11.78 2.17
CA GLY A 101 9.94 -12.28 0.99
C GLY A 101 8.54 -11.71 0.76
N GLY A 102 7.87 -11.27 1.83
CA GLY A 102 6.44 -10.97 1.81
C GLY A 102 5.59 -12.16 2.24
N PHE A 103 4.36 -11.88 2.69
CA PHE A 103 3.40 -12.90 3.12
C PHE A 103 1.97 -12.33 3.18
N GLY A 104 0.98 -13.22 3.28
CA GLY A 104 -0.43 -12.87 3.39
C GLY A 104 -1.13 -12.81 2.03
N SER A 105 -2.29 -12.16 2.00
CA SER A 105 -3.11 -11.98 0.80
C SER A 105 -3.55 -10.53 0.68
N VAL A 106 -3.45 -9.95 -0.51
CA VAL A 106 -3.87 -8.57 -0.80
C VAL A 106 -5.37 -8.38 -0.57
N ASP A 107 -6.16 -9.44 -0.72
CA ASP A 107 -7.60 -9.41 -0.45
C ASP A 107 -7.94 -9.41 1.06
N ALA A 108 -6.92 -9.52 1.93
CA ALA A 108 -7.08 -9.55 3.37
C ALA A 108 -5.96 -8.75 4.07
N MET A 109 -5.03 -9.44 4.73
CA MET A 109 -3.86 -8.83 5.33
C MET A 109 -2.59 -9.37 4.70
N PHE A 110 -1.67 -8.48 4.44
CA PHE A 110 -0.43 -8.82 3.77
C PHE A 110 0.71 -7.88 4.12
N TRP A 111 1.90 -8.36 3.78
CA TRP A 111 3.15 -7.63 3.79
C TRP A 111 3.82 -7.85 2.44
N ALA A 112 4.11 -6.77 1.72
CA ALA A 112 4.70 -6.81 0.38
C ALA A 112 6.11 -7.41 0.37
N GLY A 113 6.84 -7.39 1.50
CA GLY A 113 8.19 -7.93 1.62
C GLY A 113 9.28 -6.85 1.51
N LEU A 114 10.24 -6.87 2.43
CA LEU A 114 11.30 -5.86 2.49
C LEU A 114 12.14 -5.81 1.22
N GLU A 115 12.41 -6.95 0.58
CA GLU A 115 13.16 -6.97 -0.67
C GLU A 115 12.40 -6.24 -1.79
N ASN A 116 11.09 -6.43 -1.90
CA ASN A 116 10.29 -5.70 -2.89
C ASN A 116 10.32 -4.20 -2.64
N ILE A 117 10.14 -3.80 -1.38
CA ILE A 117 10.09 -2.40 -0.97
C ILE A 117 11.46 -1.73 -1.16
N TYR A 118 12.55 -2.42 -0.84
CA TYR A 118 13.92 -1.98 -1.12
C TYR A 118 14.11 -1.71 -2.62
N GLN A 119 13.73 -2.66 -3.48
CA GLN A 119 13.92 -2.50 -4.92
C GLN A 119 13.12 -1.34 -5.51
N LEU A 120 11.94 -1.04 -4.96
CA LEU A 120 11.16 0.15 -5.31
C LEU A 120 11.89 1.42 -4.85
N THR A 121 12.18 1.51 -3.56
CA THR A 121 12.66 2.74 -2.92
C THR A 121 14.10 3.12 -3.23
N LYS A 122 14.95 2.18 -3.66
CA LYS A 122 16.37 2.46 -3.94
C LYS A 122 16.63 3.37 -5.16
N THR A 123 15.68 3.48 -6.08
CA THR A 123 15.92 4.12 -7.40
C THR A 123 15.34 5.52 -7.52
N THR A 124 14.26 5.79 -6.80
CA THR A 124 13.51 7.05 -6.88
C THR A 124 13.07 7.46 -5.48
N PRO A 125 12.94 8.76 -5.17
CA PRO A 125 12.37 9.20 -3.91
C PRO A 125 10.90 8.77 -3.78
N HIS A 126 10.54 8.23 -2.62
CA HIS A 126 9.17 7.83 -2.28
C HIS A 126 8.71 8.55 -1.03
N GLU A 127 7.42 8.85 -0.94
CA GLU A 127 6.79 9.17 0.34
C GLU A 127 6.07 7.96 0.92
N LEU A 128 5.94 7.98 2.24
CA LEU A 128 5.21 6.99 3.02
C LEU A 128 4.06 7.68 3.74
N VAL A 129 2.88 7.09 3.61
CA VAL A 129 1.73 7.39 4.47
C VAL A 129 1.38 6.16 5.28
N VAL A 130 1.24 6.35 6.59
CA VAL A 130 0.78 5.34 7.53
C VAL A 130 -0.57 5.77 8.04
N GLU A 131 -1.60 4.98 7.74
CA GLU A 131 -2.97 5.19 8.18
C GLU A 131 -3.32 4.17 9.27
N PHE A 132 -4.01 4.64 10.31
CA PHE A 132 -4.53 3.76 11.34
C PHE A 132 -5.87 4.26 11.88
N VAL A 133 -6.73 3.29 12.18
CA VAL A 133 -8.03 3.53 12.80
C VAL A 133 -8.00 2.96 14.21
N LYS A 134 -8.27 3.80 15.21
CA LYS A 134 -8.36 3.37 16.61
C LYS A 134 -9.65 2.58 16.85
N SER A 135 -9.72 1.83 17.95
CA SER A 135 -10.90 1.04 18.34
C SER A 135 -12.19 1.85 18.48
N GLY A 136 -12.09 3.18 18.64
CA GLY A 136 -13.24 4.11 18.67
C GLY A 136 -13.64 4.68 17.30
N GLY A 137 -13.08 4.19 16.19
CA GLY A 137 -13.35 4.69 14.84
C GLY A 137 -12.59 5.96 14.45
N GLU A 138 -11.77 6.50 15.35
CA GLU A 138 -10.94 7.68 15.07
C GLU A 138 -9.85 7.34 14.04
N TYR A 139 -9.89 8.04 12.90
CA TYR A 139 -8.88 7.95 11.84
C TYR A 139 -7.72 8.90 12.12
N SER A 140 -6.50 8.43 11.91
CA SER A 140 -5.28 9.24 12.02
C SER A 140 -4.25 8.76 11.00
N TYR A 141 -3.35 9.65 10.59
CA TYR A 141 -2.29 9.33 9.65
C TYR A 141 -0.97 10.03 10.00
N GLY A 142 0.14 9.41 9.58
CA GLY A 142 1.46 10.03 9.52
C GLY A 142 1.96 10.05 8.08
N ARG A 143 2.53 11.17 7.63
CA ARG A 143 3.10 11.34 6.28
C ARG A 143 4.58 11.67 6.38
N TYR A 144 5.38 10.98 5.58
CA TYR A 144 6.83 11.16 5.50
C TYR A 144 7.23 11.42 4.05
N GLU A 145 7.79 12.60 3.78
CA GLU A 145 8.11 13.05 2.41
C GLU A 145 9.22 12.22 1.74
N ARG A 146 10.08 11.59 2.53
CA ARG A 146 11.15 10.71 2.04
C ARG A 146 11.16 9.42 2.85
N PHE A 147 11.01 8.31 2.15
CA PHE A 147 11.07 6.97 2.67
C PHE A 147 11.95 6.11 1.77
N GLU A 148 12.89 5.42 2.40
CA GLU A 148 13.75 4.43 1.77
C GLU A 148 14.03 3.30 2.74
N ILE A 149 14.17 2.10 2.20
CA ILE A 149 14.72 0.96 2.93
C ILE A 149 16.16 0.79 2.46
N ASP A 150 17.07 0.54 3.39
CA ASP A 150 18.44 0.20 3.04
C ASP A 150 18.58 -1.31 2.80
N LYS A 151 19.62 -1.70 2.06
CA LYS A 151 19.90 -3.10 1.75
C LYS A 151 20.17 -3.85 3.06
N SER A 152 19.42 -4.91 3.34
CA SER A 152 19.74 -5.80 4.45
C SER A 152 21.09 -6.49 4.17
N CYS A 153 22.07 -6.33 5.06
CA CYS A 153 23.33 -7.07 5.04
C CYS A 153 23.13 -8.57 5.30
#